data_AF-A0A971LF80-F1
#
_entry.id   AF-A0A971LF80-F1
#
_cell.length_a   1.000
_cell.length_b   1.000
_cell.length_c   1.000
_cell.angle_alpha   90.00
_cell.angle_beta   90.00
_cell.angle_gamma   90.00
#
_symmetry.space_group_name_H-M   'P 1'
#
loop_
_entity.id
_entity.type
_entity.pdbx_description
1 polymer ?
#
loop_
_entity_poly.entity_id
_entity_poly.type
_entity_poly.pdbx_seq_one_letter_code
_entity_poly.pdbx_strand_id
1 'polypeptide(L)'
;VLGKNIKSISSSSTLFESGADAQNSITIIFEEGPIAMLFSNALSETNREGIIYGDKGYMVIENINNPEKIRLYDLDYKLIEEYEAPAQITGFEYEVLACIKAIDEGKTECEDMPHAEIIRIMKLMDGLRAEWGVRYTELGE
;
A
#
# COMPACT_ATOMS: atom_id res chain seq x y z
N VAL A 1 5.50 6.31 5.78
CA VAL A 1 6.96 6.24 5.47
C VAL A 1 7.43 7.49 4.73
N LEU A 2 6.97 7.74 3.49
CA LEU A 2 7.51 8.83 2.65
C LEU A 2 6.71 10.16 2.69
N GLY A 3 5.69 10.25 3.54
CA GLY A 3 4.82 11.44 3.62
C GLY A 3 3.79 11.51 2.48
N LYS A 4 3.25 12.71 2.24
CA LYS A 4 2.11 12.95 1.32
C LYS A 4 2.43 13.87 0.14
N ASN A 5 3.61 14.49 0.13
CA ASN A 5 3.99 15.49 -0.88
C ASN A 5 4.52 14.77 -2.12
N ILE A 6 3.64 14.55 -3.10
CA ILE A 6 3.97 13.88 -4.36
C ILE A 6 4.35 14.94 -5.39
N LYS A 7 5.52 14.77 -6.00
CA LYS A 7 6.02 15.61 -7.09
C LYS A 7 5.48 15.14 -8.44
N SER A 8 5.50 13.83 -8.70
CA SER A 8 5.02 13.26 -9.95
C SER A 8 4.70 11.78 -9.82
N ILE A 9 3.84 11.29 -10.71
CA ILE A 9 3.48 9.87 -10.81
C ILE A 9 3.61 9.45 -12.27
N SER A 10 4.17 8.27 -12.50
CA SER A 10 4.13 7.58 -13.79
C SER A 10 3.61 6.16 -13.58
N SER A 11 2.77 5.68 -14.49
CA SER A 11 2.16 4.36 -14.34
C SER A 11 1.83 3.73 -15.69
N SER A 12 1.71 2.41 -15.69
CA SER A 12 1.30 1.61 -16.84
C SER A 12 0.41 0.45 -16.36
N SER A 13 -0.52 0.02 -17.20
CA SER A 13 -1.39 -1.11 -16.90
C SER A 13 -1.72 -1.91 -18.16
N THR A 14 -2.02 -3.20 -17.98
CA THR A 14 -2.75 -4.01 -18.96
C THR A 14 -4.11 -4.37 -18.40
N LEU A 15 -5.14 -4.37 -19.26
CA LEU A 15 -6.52 -4.64 -18.86
C LEU A 15 -6.93 -6.07 -19.20
N PHE A 16 -7.91 -6.59 -18.46
CA PHE A 16 -8.71 -7.73 -18.88
C PHE A 16 -9.64 -7.34 -20.03
N GLU A 17 -10.22 -8.35 -20.70
CA GLU A 17 -11.30 -8.12 -21.69
C GLU A 17 -12.52 -7.40 -21.09
N SER A 18 -12.76 -7.57 -19.78
CA SER A 18 -13.82 -6.84 -19.04
C SER A 18 -13.55 -5.35 -18.87
N GLY A 19 -12.34 -4.87 -19.18
CA GLY A 19 -11.93 -3.48 -18.98
C GLY A 19 -11.39 -3.14 -17.58
N ALA A 20 -11.40 -4.09 -16.64
CA ALA A 20 -10.71 -3.95 -15.36
C ALA A 20 -9.18 -4.08 -15.54
N ASP A 21 -8.38 -3.43 -14.70
CA ASP A 21 -6.94 -3.61 -14.73
C ASP A 21 -6.54 -5.01 -14.28
N ALA A 22 -5.70 -5.67 -15.08
CA ALA A 22 -5.20 -7.01 -14.81
C ALA A 22 -3.90 -6.99 -14.03
N GLN A 23 -3.03 -6.04 -14.35
CA GLN A 23 -1.79 -5.75 -13.65
C GLN A 23 -1.37 -4.32 -13.95
N ASN A 24 -0.62 -3.72 -13.04
CA ASN A 24 -0.12 -2.36 -13.18
C ASN A 24 1.22 -2.19 -12.47
N SER A 25 1.97 -1.19 -12.93
CA SER A 25 3.13 -0.66 -12.22
C SER A 25 2.97 0.84 -12.04
N ILE A 26 3.36 1.34 -10.87
CA ILE A 26 3.24 2.74 -10.49
C ILE A 26 4.58 3.18 -9.89
N THR A 27 5.11 4.30 -10.36
CA THR A 27 6.25 4.99 -9.77
C THR A 27 5.80 6.35 -9.26
N ILE A 28 6.01 6.60 -7.98
CA ILE A 28 5.69 7.87 -7.32
C ILE A 28 7.00 8.53 -6.90
N ILE A 29 7.24 9.75 -7.36
CA ILE A 29 8.35 10.59 -6.91
C ILE A 29 7.77 11.59 -5.91
N PHE A 30 8.32 11.58 -4.70
CA PHE A 30 7.96 12.53 -3.64
C PHE A 30 8.82 13.78 -3.74
N GLU A 31 8.33 14.87 -3.15
CA GLU A 31 9.17 16.05 -2.90
C GLU A 31 10.39 15.64 -2.07
N GLU A 32 11.51 16.36 -2.24
CA GLU A 32 12.82 16.03 -1.66
C GLU A 32 13.49 14.74 -2.20
N GLY A 33 12.86 14.05 -3.16
CA GLY A 33 13.52 13.00 -3.96
C GLY A 33 13.24 11.52 -3.64
N PRO A 34 12.61 11.10 -2.52
CA PRO A 34 12.26 9.69 -2.34
C PRO A 34 11.36 9.16 -3.46
N ILE A 35 11.51 7.88 -3.78
CA ILE A 35 10.75 7.20 -4.83
C ILE A 35 10.07 5.97 -4.22
N ALA A 36 8.78 5.79 -4.50
CA ALA A 36 8.08 4.53 -4.27
C ALA A 36 7.76 3.86 -5.60
N MET A 37 7.98 2.56 -5.67
CA MET A 37 7.55 1.72 -6.78
C MET A 37 6.54 0.71 -6.26
N LEU A 38 5.41 0.62 -6.94
CA LEU A 38 4.33 -0.30 -6.61
C LEU A 38 4.03 -1.17 -7.83
N PHE A 39 3.71 -2.42 -7.58
CA PHE A 39 3.24 -3.36 -8.58
C PHE A 39 2.05 -4.12 -8.00
N SER A 40 0.98 -4.25 -8.78
CA SER A 40 -0.16 -5.09 -8.42
C SER A 40 -0.60 -5.91 -9.61
N ASN A 41 -1.15 -7.09 -9.34
CA ASN A 41 -1.40 -8.11 -10.34
C ASN A 41 -2.51 -9.05 -9.89
N ALA A 42 -3.43 -9.35 -10.80
CA ALA A 42 -4.51 -10.32 -10.64
C ALA A 42 -4.29 -11.60 -11.48
N LEU A 43 -3.22 -11.65 -12.31
CA LEU A 43 -2.92 -12.77 -13.20
C LEU A 43 -2.01 -13.83 -12.57
N SER A 44 -1.23 -13.47 -11.56
CA SER A 44 -0.33 -14.39 -10.88
C SER A 44 -0.02 -13.96 -9.45
N GLU A 45 0.34 -14.93 -8.62
CA GLU A 45 0.87 -14.68 -7.29
C GLU A 45 2.19 -13.91 -7.36
N THR A 46 2.44 -13.08 -6.35
CA THR A 46 3.71 -12.38 -6.14
C THR A 46 4.32 -12.80 -4.81
N ASN A 47 5.57 -12.45 -4.58
CA ASN A 47 6.21 -12.59 -3.26
C ASN A 47 5.57 -11.67 -2.19
N ARG A 48 4.73 -10.71 -2.58
CA ARG A 48 4.00 -9.77 -1.70
C ARG A 48 4.92 -8.98 -0.76
N GLU A 49 6.21 -8.85 -1.09
CA GLU A 49 7.16 -8.17 -0.23
C GLU A 49 7.02 -6.66 -0.33
N GLY A 50 7.18 -5.97 0.81
CA GLY A 50 7.45 -4.55 0.86
C GLY A 50 8.89 -4.32 1.26
N ILE A 51 9.62 -3.44 0.55
CA ILE A 51 11.01 -3.13 0.89
C ILE A 51 11.18 -1.63 1.07
N ILE A 52 11.84 -1.23 2.16
CA ILE A 52 12.23 0.15 2.42
C ILE A 52 13.74 0.21 2.43
N TYR A 53 14.30 1.05 1.56
CA TYR A 53 15.73 1.29 1.45
C TYR A 53 16.10 2.59 2.14
N GLY A 54 17.18 2.57 2.91
CA GLY A 54 17.77 3.73 3.56
C GLY A 54 19.28 3.78 3.35
N ASP A 55 19.89 4.84 3.86
CA ASP A 55 21.35 5.07 3.78
C ASP A 55 22.18 4.14 4.67
N LYS A 56 21.53 3.40 5.58
CA LYS A 56 22.16 2.49 6.55
C LYS A 56 21.84 1.02 6.31
N GLY A 57 21.08 0.70 5.26
CA GLY A 57 20.59 -0.65 5.00
C GLY A 57 19.17 -0.64 4.45
N TYR A 58 18.48 -1.75 4.60
CA TYR A 58 17.10 -1.90 4.12
C TYR A 58 16.32 -2.86 5.00
N MET A 59 14.99 -2.71 5.01
CA MET A 59 14.10 -3.66 5.67
C MET A 59 13.20 -4.34 4.65
N VAL A 60 12.97 -5.63 4.83
CA VAL A 60 12.05 -6.46 4.05
C VAL A 60 10.88 -6.83 4.94
N ILE A 61 9.68 -6.42 4.55
CA ILE A 61 8.42 -6.85 5.13
C ILE A 61 7.88 -8.01 4.29
N GLU A 62 7.76 -9.18 4.91
CA GLU A 62 7.17 -10.37 4.33
C GLU A 62 5.64 -10.24 4.36
N ASN A 63 5.01 -10.33 3.18
CA ASN A 63 3.58 -10.14 2.95
C ASN A 63 3.02 -8.77 3.43
N ILE A 64 3.14 -7.74 2.59
CA ILE A 64 2.72 -6.37 2.93
C ILE A 64 1.21 -6.22 3.23
N ASN A 65 0.38 -7.15 2.72
CA ASN A 65 -1.08 -7.11 2.93
C ASN A 65 -1.48 -7.63 4.32
N ASN A 66 -0.67 -8.52 4.89
CA ASN A 66 -0.82 -9.00 6.25
C ASN A 66 0.59 -9.37 6.76
N PRO A 67 1.34 -8.40 7.32
CA PRO A 67 2.74 -8.58 7.66
C PRO A 67 2.97 -9.80 8.55
N GLU A 68 3.83 -10.71 8.08
CA GLU A 68 4.17 -11.95 8.80
C GLU A 68 5.50 -11.81 9.54
N LYS A 69 6.44 -11.11 8.91
CA LYS A 69 7.81 -10.95 9.40
C LYS A 69 8.45 -9.70 8.82
N ILE A 70 9.35 -9.10 9.59
CA ILE A 70 10.17 -7.98 9.16
C ILE A 70 11.63 -8.35 9.40
N ARG A 71 12.47 -8.23 8.36
CA ARG A 71 13.92 -8.43 8.45
C ARG A 71 14.65 -7.14 8.14
N LEU A 72 15.57 -6.75 9.01
CA LEU A 72 16.42 -5.58 8.84
C LEU A 72 17.83 -6.01 8.45
N TYR A 73 18.36 -5.44 7.37
CA TYR A 73 19.70 -5.73 6.86
C TYR A 73 20.56 -4.47 6.86
N ASP A 74 21.86 -4.62 7.09
CA ASP A 74 22.86 -3.56 6.88
C ASP A 74 23.31 -3.45 5.41
N LEU A 75 24.31 -2.59 5.16
CA LEU A 75 24.91 -2.38 3.84
C LEU A 75 25.81 -3.54 3.37
N ASP A 76 26.17 -4.48 4.25
CA ASP A 76 26.93 -5.70 3.92
C ASP A 76 25.98 -6.89 3.65
N TYR A 77 24.66 -6.65 3.54
CA TYR A 77 23.62 -7.69 3.42
C TYR A 77 23.54 -8.64 4.62
N LYS A 78 24.03 -8.22 5.79
CA LYS A 78 23.92 -9.02 7.01
C LYS A 78 22.59 -8.73 7.69
N LEU A 79 21.89 -9.79 8.09
CA LEU A 79 20.70 -9.68 8.91
C LEU A 79 21.08 -9.10 10.28
N ILE A 80 20.48 -7.97 10.63
CA ILE A 80 20.70 -7.25 11.89
C ILE A 80 19.64 -7.66 12.90
N GLU A 81 18.37 -7.59 12.50
CA GLU A 81 17.23 -7.97 13.35
C GLU A 81 16.13 -8.61 12.53
N GLU A 82 15.35 -9.47 13.18
CA GLU A 82 14.16 -10.11 12.64
C GLU A 82 13.03 -9.98 13.67
N TYR A 83 11.86 -9.57 13.20
CA TYR A 83 10.65 -9.45 14.00
C TYR A 83 9.57 -10.31 13.39
N GLU A 84 8.97 -11.19 14.20
CA GLU A 84 7.80 -11.95 13.81
C GLU A 84 6.53 -11.22 14.24
N ALA A 85 5.52 -11.24 13.37
CA ALA A 85 4.21 -10.76 13.75
C ALA A 85 3.62 -11.66 14.84
N PRO A 86 2.88 -11.11 15.82
CA PRO A 86 2.11 -11.90 16.77
C PRO A 86 1.14 -12.83 16.03
N ALA A 87 0.70 -13.91 16.69
CA ALA A 87 -0.30 -14.81 16.11
C ALA A 87 -1.57 -14.04 15.74
N GLN A 88 -2.05 -14.27 14.52
CA GLN A 88 -3.23 -13.61 13.95
C GLN A 88 -4.29 -14.66 13.62
N ILE A 89 -5.56 -14.29 13.68
CA ILE A 89 -6.70 -15.15 13.33
C ILE A 89 -7.11 -14.85 11.88
N THR A 90 -7.38 -13.58 11.57
CA THR A 90 -7.85 -13.14 10.25
C THR A 90 -6.96 -12.09 9.59
N GLY A 91 -6.09 -11.41 10.35
CA GLY A 91 -5.29 -10.26 9.87
C GLY A 91 -6.01 -8.91 9.99
N PHE A 92 -7.20 -8.88 10.59
CA PHE A 92 -8.03 -7.68 10.74
C PHE A 92 -8.12 -7.20 12.19
N GLU A 93 -7.42 -7.86 13.12
CA GLU A 93 -7.50 -7.61 14.55
C GLU A 93 -7.16 -6.16 14.87
N TYR A 94 -6.11 -5.62 14.23
CA TYR A 94 -5.68 -4.25 14.46
C TYR A 94 -6.68 -3.22 13.93
N GLU A 95 -7.33 -3.48 12.80
CA GLU A 95 -8.39 -2.62 12.25
C GLU A 95 -9.62 -2.61 13.17
N VAL A 96 -10.02 -3.78 13.68
CA VAL A 96 -11.11 -3.91 14.64
C VAL A 96 -10.80 -3.18 15.94
N LEU A 97 -9.58 -3.33 16.46
CA LEU A 97 -9.12 -2.61 17.66
C LEU A 97 -9.12 -1.09 17.47
N ALA A 98 -8.70 -0.61 16.30
CA ALA A 98 -8.75 0.81 15.97
C ALA A 98 -10.19 1.35 15.94
N CYS A 99 -11.12 0.59 15.36
CA CYS A 99 -12.55 0.92 15.36
C CYS A 99 -13.14 0.95 16.78
N ILE A 100 -12.85 -0.05 17.61
CA ILE A 100 -13.30 -0.10 19.01
C ILE A 100 -12.80 1.14 19.77
N LYS A 101 -11.50 1.46 19.65
CA LYS A 101 -10.91 2.64 20.29
C LYS A 101 -11.61 3.92 19.85
N ALA A 102 -11.86 4.09 18.55
CA ALA A 102 -12.53 5.28 18.03
C ALA A 102 -13.96 5.42 18.61
N ILE A 103 -14.72 4.32 18.67
CA ILE A 103 -16.07 4.29 19.24
C ILE A 103 -16.05 4.62 20.74
N ASP A 104 -15.15 4.00 21.51
CA ASP A 104 -15.02 4.22 22.95
C ASP A 104 -14.62 5.67 23.28
N GLU A 105 -13.83 6.30 22.42
CA GLU A 105 -13.44 7.71 22.52
C GLU A 105 -14.50 8.68 21.96
N GLY A 106 -15.63 8.18 21.45
CA GLY A 106 -16.69 8.99 20.85
C GLY A 106 -16.29 9.68 19.53
N LYS A 107 -15.26 9.16 18.84
CA LYS A 107 -14.79 9.65 17.54
C LYS A 107 -15.63 9.06 16.40
N THR A 108 -15.69 9.78 15.29
CA THR A 108 -16.38 9.33 14.06
C THR A 108 -15.47 8.68 13.03
N GLU A 109 -14.16 8.64 13.29
CA GLU A 109 -13.14 8.09 12.39
C GLU A 109 -11.94 7.57 13.20
N CYS A 110 -11.18 6.64 12.61
CA CYS A 110 -9.93 6.13 13.17
C CYS A 110 -8.80 7.13 12.95
N GLU A 111 -8.04 7.43 14.00
CA GLU A 111 -6.91 8.37 13.94
C GLU A 111 -5.80 7.89 12.98
N ASP A 112 -5.57 6.58 12.92
CA ASP A 112 -4.58 5.96 12.04
C ASP A 112 -4.96 6.05 10.55
N MET A 113 -6.26 6.18 10.25
CA MET A 113 -6.78 6.30 8.87
C MET A 113 -7.97 7.28 8.80
N PRO A 114 -7.72 8.60 8.88
CA PRO A 114 -8.78 9.60 8.81
C PRO A 114 -9.48 9.60 7.44
N HIS A 115 -10.75 9.96 7.40
CA HIS A 115 -11.57 10.06 6.19
C HIS A 115 -10.91 10.91 5.10
N ALA A 116 -10.27 12.01 5.48
CA ALA A 116 -9.55 12.87 4.54
C ALA A 116 -8.40 12.11 3.82
N GLU A 117 -7.73 11.20 4.51
CA GLU A 117 -6.68 10.37 3.93
C GLU A 117 -7.26 9.29 3.01
N ILE A 118 -8.36 8.65 3.41
CA ILE A 118 -9.10 7.69 2.57
C ILE A 118 -9.50 8.37 1.26
N ILE A 119 -10.15 9.54 1.32
CA ILE A 119 -10.58 10.29 0.15
C ILE A 119 -9.39 10.69 -0.74
N ARG A 120 -8.25 11.08 -0.14
CA ARG A 120 -7.03 11.42 -0.88
C ARG A 120 -6.52 10.21 -1.68
N ILE A 121 -6.46 9.03 -1.06
CA ILE A 121 -6.01 7.80 -1.71
C ILE A 121 -7.00 7.38 -2.79
N MET A 122 -8.31 7.42 -2.52
CA MET A 122 -9.34 7.10 -3.51
C MET A 122 -9.22 7.98 -4.76
N LYS A 123 -9.08 9.30 -4.59
CA LYS A 123 -8.86 10.23 -5.72
C LYS A 123 -7.60 9.91 -6.52
N LEU A 124 -6.52 9.51 -5.85
CA LEU A 124 -5.29 9.10 -6.51
C LEU A 124 -5.51 7.83 -7.34
N MET A 125 -6.17 6.81 -6.78
CA MET A 125 -6.48 5.57 -7.49
C MET A 125 -7.43 5.82 -8.66
N ASP A 126 -8.42 6.71 -8.51
CA ASP A 126 -9.33 7.08 -9.60
C ASP A 126 -8.60 7.79 -10.74
N GLY A 127 -7.64 8.67 -10.42
CA GLY A 127 -6.76 9.30 -11.41
C GLY A 127 -5.94 8.28 -12.21
N LEU A 128 -5.31 7.32 -11.52
CA LEU A 128 -4.56 6.24 -12.15
C LEU A 128 -5.44 5.40 -13.09
N ARG A 129 -6.62 4.98 -12.61
CA ARG A 129 -7.58 4.24 -13.44
C ARG A 129 -8.07 5.05 -14.63
N ALA A 130 -8.27 6.36 -14.45
CA ALA A 130 -8.65 7.25 -15.54
C ALA A 130 -7.60 7.27 -16.65
N GLU A 131 -6.31 7.38 -16.28
CA GLU A 131 -5.14 7.31 -17.18
C GLU A 131 -5.03 5.95 -17.89
N TRP A 132 -5.32 4.86 -17.20
CA TRP A 132 -5.29 3.50 -17.77
C TRP A 132 -6.47 3.17 -18.69
N GLY A 133 -7.48 4.06 -18.75
CA GLY A 133 -8.71 3.81 -19.51
C GLY A 133 -9.70 2.87 -18.81
N VAL A 134 -9.49 2.55 -17.53
CA VAL A 134 -10.46 1.80 -16.73
C VAL A 134 -11.67 2.69 -16.46
N ARG A 135 -12.87 2.18 -16.71
CA ARG A 135 -14.14 2.87 -16.46
C ARG A 135 -15.09 1.90 -15.77
N TYR A 136 -15.67 2.36 -14.68
CA TYR A 136 -16.78 1.66 -14.03
C TYR A 136 -18.07 2.29 -14.54
N THR A 137 -18.92 1.49 -15.16
CA THR A 137 -20.33 1.88 -15.32
C THR A 137 -20.96 1.85 -13.94
N GLU A 138 -21.81 2.83 -13.62
CA GLU A 138 -22.65 2.68 -12.44
C GLU A 138 -23.45 1.36 -12.56
N LEU A 139 -23.62 0.67 -11.44
CA LEU A 139 -24.50 -0.49 -11.37
C LEU A 139 -25.94 0.00 -11.56
N GLY A 140 -26.36 0.14 -12.82
CA GLY A 140 -27.74 0.44 -13.22
C GLY A 140 -27.97 1.83 -13.80
N GLU A 141 -27.73 1.99 -15.09
CA GLU A 141 -28.67 2.62 -16.05
C GLU A 141 -28.76 1.75 -17.31
#